data_AF-A0A5E4Q4X3-F1
#
_entry.id   AF-A0A5E4Q4X3-F1
#
_cell.length_a   1.000
_cell.length_b   1.000
_cell.length_c   1.000
_cell.angle_alpha   90.00
_cell.angle_beta   90.00
_cell.angle_gamma   90.00
#
_symmetry.space_group_name_H-M   'P 1'
#
loop_
_entity.id
_entity.type
_entity.pdbx_description
1 polymer ?
#
loop_
_entity_poly.entity_id
_entity_poly.type
_entity_poly.pdbx_seq_one_letter_code
_entity_poly.pdbx_strand_id
1 'polypeptide(L)'
;MYSRLAILVLPLFVAVTLTNSESLTVGTTINGSLVHMEQVSLSSIPLKTRTKSVFYNGQVPIKGITVLDLDKSKASVKITAGGIGSTYVNLKLKSERGDGLNYQIQIFA
;
A
#
# COMPACT_ATOMS: atom_id res chain seq x y z
N MET A 1 19.64 41.09 0.45
CA MET A 1 20.13 39.94 -0.35
C MET A 1 19.55 38.59 0.09
N TYR A 2 19.14 38.42 1.35
CA TYR A 2 18.58 37.14 1.86
C TYR A 2 17.13 36.83 1.42
N SER A 3 16.28 37.82 1.14
CA SER A 3 14.88 37.53 0.78
C SER A 3 14.73 36.86 -0.60
N ARG A 4 15.64 37.11 -1.55
CA ARG A 4 15.62 36.46 -2.87
C ARG A 4 16.05 34.99 -2.83
N LEU A 5 16.96 34.64 -1.91
CA LEU A 5 17.37 33.25 -1.64
C LEU A 5 16.25 32.46 -0.95
N ALA A 6 15.55 33.08 0.01
CA ALA A 6 14.43 32.43 0.71
C ALA A 6 13.26 32.08 -0.22
N ILE A 7 12.96 32.93 -1.21
CA ILE A 7 11.88 32.72 -2.19
C ILE A 7 12.16 31.53 -3.12
N LEU A 8 13.43 31.18 -3.36
CA LEU A 8 13.83 30.07 -4.23
C LEU A 8 13.94 28.73 -3.47
N VAL A 9 14.30 28.77 -2.18
CA VAL A 9 14.45 27.56 -1.35
C VAL A 9 13.09 27.03 -0.86
N LEU A 10 12.12 27.91 -0.60
CA LEU A 10 10.79 27.53 -0.11
C LEU A 10 9.99 26.63 -1.08
N PRO A 11 9.88 26.89 -2.40
CA PRO A 11 9.14 26.01 -3.31
C PRO A 11 9.83 24.65 -3.50
N LEU A 12 11.15 24.57 -3.36
CA LEU A 12 11.89 23.32 -3.44
C LEU A 12 11.57 22.40 -2.26
N PHE A 13 11.32 22.96 -1.07
CA PHE A 13 10.95 22.19 0.12
C PHE A 13 9.50 21.69 0.07
N VAL A 14 8.59 22.49 -0.49
CA VAL A 14 7.17 22.13 -0.64
C VAL A 14 6.95 21.03 -1.69
N ALA A 15 7.78 20.97 -2.74
CA ALA A 15 7.70 19.92 -3.75
C ALA A 15 8.07 18.52 -3.21
N VAL A 16 8.90 18.45 -2.17
CA VAL A 16 9.37 17.18 -1.57
C VAL A 16 8.25 16.48 -0.78
N THR A 17 7.22 17.20 -0.33
CA THR A 17 6.17 16.64 0.55
C THR A 17 4.93 16.12 -0.17
N LEU A 18 4.93 16.07 -1.51
CA LEU A 18 3.84 15.44 -2.27
C LEU A 18 4.05 13.92 -2.32
N THR A 19 3.81 13.25 -1.19
CA THR A 19 3.71 11.78 -1.14
C THR A 19 2.26 11.39 -1.41
N ASN A 20 2.01 10.85 -2.61
CA ASN A 20 0.73 10.23 -2.94
C ASN A 20 0.73 8.82 -2.36
N SER A 21 -0.15 8.56 -1.40
CA SER A 21 -0.36 7.24 -0.84
C SER A 21 -1.36 6.46 -1.68
N GLU A 22 -0.95 5.34 -2.25
CA GLU A 22 -1.85 4.43 -2.97
C GLU A 22 -2.39 3.36 -2.00
N SER A 23 -3.50 3.67 -1.32
CA SER A 23 -4.31 2.64 -0.67
C SER A 23 -5.21 1.96 -1.70
N LEU A 24 -5.35 0.64 -1.58
CA LEU A 24 -6.18 -0.15 -2.49
C LEU A 24 -7.37 -0.72 -1.72
N THR A 25 -8.56 -0.26 -2.04
CA THR A 25 -9.81 -0.84 -1.54
C THR A 25 -10.62 -1.33 -2.73
N VAL A 26 -10.97 -2.61 -2.72
CA VAL A 26 -11.79 -3.21 -3.77
C VAL A 26 -12.89 -4.07 -3.13
N GLY A 27 -14.09 -4.01 -3.71
CA GLY A 27 -15.25 -4.77 -3.27
C GLY A 27 -16.02 -4.09 -2.15
N THR A 28 -16.74 -4.86 -1.35
CA THR A 28 -17.57 -4.35 -0.27
C THR A 28 -17.20 -4.99 1.07
N THR A 29 -17.11 -4.17 2.10
CA THR A 29 -16.95 -4.62 3.50
C THR A 29 -18.30 -4.79 4.20
N ILE A 30 -19.40 -4.39 3.56
CA ILE A 30 -20.75 -4.45 4.10
C ILE A 30 -21.17 -5.93 4.17
N ASN A 31 -21.56 -6.39 5.37
CA ASN A 31 -21.93 -7.79 5.66
C ASN A 31 -20.84 -8.83 5.34
N GLY A 32 -19.57 -8.41 5.29
CA GLY A 32 -18.40 -9.30 5.24
C GLY A 32 -17.75 -9.39 6.61
N SER A 33 -17.39 -10.59 7.05
CA SER A 33 -16.57 -10.76 8.25
C SER A 33 -15.11 -10.57 7.89
N LEU A 34 -14.33 -9.93 8.76
CA LEU A 34 -12.88 -9.89 8.61
C LEU A 34 -12.33 -11.30 8.81
N VAL A 35 -11.85 -11.92 7.73
CA VAL A 35 -11.34 -13.31 7.74
C VAL A 35 -9.82 -13.38 7.79
N HIS A 36 -9.13 -12.35 7.29
CA HIS A 36 -7.67 -12.29 7.32
C HIS A 36 -7.22 -10.85 7.57
N MET A 37 -6.28 -10.70 8.49
CA MET A 37 -5.60 -9.44 8.75
C MET A 37 -4.10 -9.72 8.86
N GLU A 38 -3.30 -9.04 8.05
CA GLU A 38 -1.85 -9.19 8.06
C GLU A 38 -1.20 -7.82 7.86
N GLN A 39 -0.22 -7.51 8.71
CA GLN A 39 0.60 -6.32 8.55
C GLN A 39 1.93 -6.70 7.93
N VAL A 40 2.24 -6.10 6.78
CA VAL A 40 3.50 -6.29 6.07
C VAL A 40 4.37 -5.06 6.33
N SER A 41 5.34 -5.19 7.22
CA SER A 41 6.36 -4.19 7.49
C SER A 41 7.74 -4.68 7.04
N LEU A 42 8.37 -3.95 6.11
CA LEU A 42 9.73 -4.19 5.65
C LEU A 42 10.53 -2.89 5.74
N SER A 43 11.69 -2.94 6.37
CA SER A 43 12.59 -1.79 6.49
C SER A 43 13.11 -1.32 5.12
N SER A 44 13.31 -0.01 5.03
CA SER A 44 13.91 0.66 3.87
C SER A 44 15.34 0.18 3.63
N ILE A 45 15.72 0.05 2.35
CA ILE A 45 17.11 -0.10 1.93
C ILE A 45 17.40 0.99 0.89
N PRO A 46 18.42 1.85 1.10
CA PRO A 46 18.82 2.84 0.12
C PRO A 46 19.07 2.20 -1.25
N LEU A 47 18.54 2.84 -2.31
CA LEU A 47 18.71 2.44 -3.72
C LEU A 47 18.09 1.10 -4.13
N LYS A 48 17.36 0.40 -3.25
CA LYS A 48 16.70 -0.87 -3.58
C LYS A 48 15.18 -0.74 -3.44
N THR A 49 14.44 -1.32 -4.38
CA THR A 49 13.00 -1.52 -4.25
C THR A 49 12.73 -2.84 -3.56
N ARG A 50 11.72 -2.88 -2.70
CA ARG A 50 11.23 -4.09 -2.05
C ARG A 50 9.96 -4.56 -2.73
N THR A 51 9.80 -5.87 -2.82
CA THR A 51 8.57 -6.50 -3.29
C THR A 51 8.20 -7.63 -2.36
N LYS A 52 6.94 -7.70 -1.96
CA LYS A 52 6.41 -8.81 -1.17
C LYS A 52 5.13 -9.31 -1.83
N SER A 53 5.01 -10.62 -1.96
CA SER A 53 3.76 -11.26 -2.36
C SER A 53 3.08 -11.83 -1.12
N VAL A 54 1.79 -11.58 -0.98
CA VAL A 54 0.94 -12.11 0.09
C VAL A 54 -0.16 -12.92 -0.58
N PHE A 55 -0.24 -14.19 -0.21
CA PHE A 55 -1.23 -15.11 -0.74
C PHE A 55 -2.20 -15.50 0.35
N TYR A 56 -3.49 -15.36 0.07
CA TYR A 56 -4.57 -15.81 0.94
C TYR A 56 -5.43 -16.83 0.18
N ASN A 57 -5.83 -17.88 0.88
CA ASN A 57 -6.75 -18.90 0.38
C ASN A 57 -7.70 -19.30 1.51
N GLY A 58 -9.00 -19.11 1.28
CA GLY A 58 -10.07 -19.44 2.21
C GLY A 58 -11.09 -20.41 1.61
N GLN A 59 -12.15 -20.69 2.36
CA GLN A 59 -13.25 -21.56 1.94
C GLN A 59 -14.45 -20.78 1.36
N VAL A 60 -14.58 -19.51 1.73
CA VAL A 60 -15.70 -18.63 1.35
C VAL A 60 -15.22 -17.59 0.33
N PRO A 61 -16.06 -17.18 -0.64
CA PRO A 61 -15.72 -16.13 -1.59
C PRO A 61 -15.40 -14.81 -0.90
N ILE A 62 -14.33 -14.16 -1.33
CA ILE A 62 -13.92 -12.85 -0.84
C ILE A 62 -14.93 -11.80 -1.30
N LYS A 63 -15.46 -11.00 -0.36
CA LYS A 63 -16.37 -9.88 -0.62
C LYS A 63 -15.65 -8.54 -0.77
N GLY A 64 -14.57 -8.35 -0.01
CA GLY A 64 -13.83 -7.11 0.02
C GLY A 64 -12.37 -7.31 0.38
N ILE A 65 -11.51 -6.48 -0.18
CA ILE A 65 -10.09 -6.44 0.15
C ILE A 65 -9.71 -4.98 0.35
N THR A 66 -9.14 -4.69 1.51
CA THR A 66 -8.65 -3.37 1.88
C THR A 66 -7.17 -3.49 2.19
N VAL A 67 -6.35 -2.76 1.45
CA VAL A 67 -4.90 -2.68 1.65
C VAL A 67 -4.56 -1.23 1.93
N LEU A 68 -4.31 -0.93 3.20
CA LEU A 68 -4.02 0.41 3.69
C LEU A 68 -2.51 0.60 3.76
N ASP A 69 -2.02 1.65 3.11
CA ASP A 69 -0.66 2.14 3.33
C ASP A 69 -0.63 2.93 4.65
N LEU A 70 0.12 2.44 5.63
CA LEU A 70 0.24 3.08 6.95
C LEU A 70 1.26 4.22 6.95
N ASP A 71 2.27 4.15 6.08
CA ASP A 71 3.35 5.14 5.99
C ASP A 71 3.04 6.25 4.98
N LYS A 72 1.91 6.15 4.27
CA LYS A 72 1.51 7.07 3.19
C LYS A 72 2.62 7.26 2.14
N SER A 73 3.28 6.16 1.82
CA SER A 73 4.36 6.09 0.86
C SER A 73 3.84 6.03 -0.58
N LYS A 74 4.70 6.19 -1.60
CA LYS A 74 4.33 5.93 -3.00
C LYS A 74 4.49 4.46 -3.39
N ALA A 75 4.41 3.57 -2.41
CA ALA A 75 4.37 2.15 -2.68
C ALA A 75 3.07 1.80 -3.41
N SER A 76 3.11 0.74 -4.22
CA SER A 76 1.98 0.32 -5.04
C SER A 76 1.59 -1.11 -4.70
N VAL A 77 0.28 -1.37 -4.74
CA VAL A 77 -0.30 -2.68 -4.48
C VAL A 77 -1.10 -3.13 -5.70
N LYS A 78 -0.91 -4.39 -6.10
CA LYS A 78 -1.64 -4.99 -7.22
C LYS A 78 -2.13 -6.38 -6.86
N ILE A 79 -3.34 -6.70 -7.31
CA ILE A 79 -3.82 -8.08 -7.32
C ILE A 79 -3.23 -8.76 -8.55
N THR A 80 -2.53 -9.86 -8.33
CA THR A 80 -1.86 -10.64 -9.39
C THR A 80 -2.61 -11.90 -9.78
N ALA A 81 -3.44 -12.44 -8.88
CA ALA A 81 -4.32 -13.57 -9.13
C ALA A 81 -5.50 -13.58 -8.14
N GLY A 82 -6.62 -14.18 -8.54
CA GLY A 82 -7.83 -14.26 -7.72
C GLY A 82 -8.49 -12.89 -7.50
N GLY A 83 -9.11 -12.70 -6.33
CA GLY A 83 -9.76 -11.44 -5.94
C GLY A 83 -11.19 -11.63 -5.44
N ILE A 84 -12.01 -10.58 -5.60
CA ILE A 84 -13.41 -10.59 -5.16
C ILE A 84 -14.19 -11.66 -5.91
N GLY A 85 -15.05 -12.40 -5.21
CA GLY A 85 -15.80 -13.54 -5.73
C GLY A 85 -14.98 -14.82 -5.88
N SER A 86 -13.66 -14.76 -5.71
CA SER A 86 -12.79 -15.94 -5.62
C SER A 86 -12.55 -16.31 -4.17
N THR A 87 -12.21 -17.57 -3.90
CA THR A 87 -11.84 -18.03 -2.55
C THR A 87 -10.40 -17.71 -2.18
N TYR A 88 -9.60 -17.23 -3.14
CA TYR A 88 -8.19 -16.91 -2.95
C TYR A 88 -7.85 -15.57 -3.59
N VAL A 89 -6.77 -14.95 -3.10
CA VAL A 89 -6.18 -13.76 -3.70
C VAL A 89 -4.67 -13.76 -3.52
N ASN A 90 -3.96 -13.29 -4.55
CA ASN A 90 -2.53 -13.03 -4.50
C ASN A 90 -2.27 -11.54 -4.68
N LEU A 91 -1.78 -10.89 -3.62
CA LEU A 91 -1.44 -9.49 -3.58
C LEU A 91 0.08 -9.34 -3.75
N LYS A 92 0.48 -8.42 -4.62
CA LYS A 92 1.89 -8.04 -4.80
C LYS A 92 2.05 -6.58 -4.39
N LEU A 93 2.78 -6.37 -3.31
CA LEU A 93 3.17 -5.06 -2.80
C LEU A 93 4.56 -4.72 -3.30
N LYS A 94 4.77 -3.47 -3.73
CA LYS A 94 6.05 -2.97 -4.22
C LYS A 94 6.33 -1.60 -3.62
N SER A 95 7.48 -1.45 -2.96
CA SER A 95 7.94 -0.17 -2.42
C SER A 95 8.48 0.75 -3.51
N GLU A 96 8.53 2.05 -3.22
CA GLU A 96 9.39 2.99 -3.93
C GLU A 96 10.88 2.68 -3.63
N ARG A 97 11.78 3.15 -4.51
CA ARG A 97 13.21 2.94 -4.35
C ARG A 97 13.72 3.73 -3.16
N GLY A 98 14.37 3.06 -2.20
CA GLY A 98 14.89 3.71 -1.00
C GLY A 98 13.93 3.68 0.18
N ASP A 99 12.66 3.33 -0.05
CA ASP A 99 11.62 3.31 0.97
C ASP A 99 11.33 1.90 1.50
N GLY A 100 10.71 1.86 2.68
CA GLY A 100 10.17 0.65 3.29
C GLY A 100 8.84 0.25 2.66
N LEU A 101 8.25 -0.82 3.20
CA LEU A 101 6.86 -1.19 2.97
C LEU A 101 6.19 -1.24 4.33
N ASN A 102 5.06 -0.57 4.51
CA ASN A 102 4.24 -0.72 5.70
C ASN A 102 2.77 -0.71 5.32
N TYR A 103 2.22 -1.90 5.13
CA TYR A 103 0.83 -2.08 4.71
C TYR A 103 0.05 -2.92 5.69
N GLN A 104 -1.19 -2.53 5.90
CA GLN A 104 -2.18 -3.36 6.58
C GLN A 104 -3.13 -3.94 5.55
N ILE A 105 -3.12 -5.26 5.42
CA ILE A 105 -3.99 -6.02 4.53
C ILE A 105 -5.14 -6.56 5.35
N GLN A 106 -6.36 -6.32 4.87
CA GLN A 106 -7.60 -6.81 5.46
C GLN A 106 -8.42 -7.46 4.35
N ILE A 107 -8.85 -8.70 4.58
CA ILE A 107 -9.68 -9.46 3.64
C ILE A 107 -11.00 -9.78 4.34
N PHE A 108 -12.09 -9.51 3.63
CA PHE A 108 -13.46 -9.72 4.07
C PHE A 108 -14.11 -10.79 3.21
N ALA A 109 -14.79 -11.75 3.83
CA ALA A 109 -15.56 -12.82 3.16
C ALA A 109 -16.94 -12.99 3.80
#